data_AF-A0AAN8PYK0-F1
#
_entry.id   AF-A0AAN8PYK0-F1
#
_cell.length_a   1.000
_cell.length_b   1.000
_cell.length_c   1.000
_cell.angle_alpha   90.00
_cell.angle_beta   90.00
_cell.angle_gamma   90.00
#
_symmetry.space_group_name_H-M   'P 1'
#
loop_
_entity.id
_entity.type
_entity.pdbx_description
1 polymer ?
#
loop_
_entity_poly.entity_id
_entity_poly.type
_entity_poly.pdbx_seq_one_letter_code
_entity_poly.pdbx_strand_id
1 'polypeptide(L)'
;MTLVLRDAKMISSWIQSFWAFSGVVKNLLRTHSVHSSKVKLSRLRRTNICGLIVLVIVLGGHVNASSELRLGGAINLFSRYGYLSISMRVVPRNDSDSKWLYREPTIDIFKDLSTLVLTPASQDRVKVFEGDFHMEFCDNLRQLLQAYFRGFNFERLDRPWRAFSGSWSRSGMAKHLGINSSYITGHYCYVLVRVARHRESGRMQPVGDDIELDEEVARGTNDVIPGDEASVSHFIKSFGSHYIVSYTTGNSLYQVREI
;
A
#
# COMPACT_ATOMS: atom_id res chain seq x y z
N MET A 1 2.93 10.24 8.85
CA MET A 1 2.21 8.95 8.74
C MET A 1 3.22 7.83 8.92
N THR A 2 2.85 6.80 9.68
CA THR A 2 3.65 5.58 9.86
C THR A 2 2.78 4.40 9.43
N LEU A 3 3.36 3.41 8.74
CA LEU A 3 2.70 2.17 8.36
C LEU A 3 3.69 1.01 8.43
N VAL A 4 3.30 -0.05 9.12
CA VAL A 4 4.05 -1.30 9.18
C VAL A 4 3.19 -2.40 8.59
N LEU A 5 3.67 -2.98 7.49
CA LEU A 5 3.07 -4.14 6.88
C LEU A 5 3.95 -5.37 7.12
N ARG A 6 3.30 -6.49 7.43
CA ARG A 6 3.94 -7.80 7.51
C ARG A 6 3.53 -8.69 6.37
N ASP A 7 4.43 -9.59 5.99
CA ASP A 7 4.13 -10.64 5.03
C ASP A 7 3.00 -11.49 5.62
N ALA A 8 1.95 -11.77 4.84
CA ALA A 8 0.99 -12.78 5.26
C ALA A 8 1.78 -14.09 5.44
N LYS A 9 1.75 -14.66 6.66
CA LYS A 9 2.62 -15.77 7.11
C LYS A 9 2.79 -16.90 6.08
N MET A 10 1.77 -17.10 5.25
CA MET A 10 1.62 -18.15 4.25
C MET A 10 2.47 -17.93 3.00
N ILE A 11 2.63 -16.66 2.61
CA ILE A 11 3.42 -16.28 1.44
C ILE A 11 4.92 -16.42 1.72
N SER A 12 5.27 -16.59 2.99
CA SER A 12 6.62 -16.51 3.49
C SER A 12 7.53 -17.63 2.94
N SER A 13 7.01 -18.86 2.84
CA SER A 13 7.69 -20.04 2.30
C SER A 13 7.66 -20.08 0.77
N TRP A 14 6.62 -19.51 0.14
CA TRP A 14 6.46 -19.50 -1.32
C TRP A 14 7.33 -18.42 -2.00
N ILE A 15 7.50 -17.26 -1.34
CA ILE A 15 8.31 -16.13 -1.82
C ILE A 15 9.79 -16.49 -1.96
N GLN A 16 10.34 -17.34 -1.08
CA GLN A 16 11.75 -17.74 -1.17
C GLN A 16 12.04 -18.48 -2.49
N SER A 17 11.09 -19.29 -2.97
CA SER A 17 11.14 -19.93 -4.29
C SER A 17 10.95 -18.91 -5.44
N PHE A 18 10.13 -17.88 -5.22
CA PHE A 18 9.83 -16.84 -6.23
C PHE A 18 11.01 -15.88 -6.49
N TRP A 19 11.69 -15.40 -5.44
CA TRP A 19 12.85 -14.49 -5.62
C TRP A 19 14.12 -15.18 -6.09
N ALA A 20 14.30 -16.47 -5.78
CA ALA A 20 15.40 -17.28 -6.32
C ALA A 20 15.37 -17.36 -7.86
N PHE A 21 14.18 -17.28 -8.47
CA PHE A 21 13.99 -17.32 -9.93
C PHE A 21 13.91 -15.92 -10.58
N SER A 22 13.37 -14.92 -9.88
CA SER A 22 13.24 -13.53 -10.37
C SER A 22 14.57 -12.87 -10.77
N GLY A 23 15.70 -13.34 -10.22
CA GLY A 23 17.06 -12.91 -10.63
C GLY A 23 17.37 -13.13 -12.12
N VAL A 24 16.70 -14.10 -12.76
CA VAL A 24 16.91 -14.46 -14.18
C VAL A 24 16.08 -13.58 -15.14
N VAL A 25 14.96 -13.00 -14.67
CA VAL A 25 13.98 -12.30 -15.54
C VAL A 25 14.35 -10.83 -15.80
N LYS A 26 15.32 -10.25 -15.06
CA LYS A 26 15.81 -8.88 -15.34
C LYS A 26 16.49 -8.72 -16.71
N ASN A 27 16.82 -9.81 -17.40
CA ASN A 27 17.41 -9.77 -18.74
C ASN A 27 16.41 -9.92 -19.90
N LEU A 28 15.11 -10.07 -19.64
CA LEU A 28 14.13 -10.40 -20.70
C LEU A 28 13.00 -9.38 -20.94
N LEU A 29 13.11 -8.15 -20.43
CA LEU A 29 12.17 -7.07 -20.76
C LEU A 29 12.87 -5.95 -21.53
N ARG A 30 13.28 -6.29 -22.76
CA ARG A 30 13.50 -5.32 -23.84
C ARG A 30 12.63 -5.74 -25.02
N THR A 31 11.80 -4.80 -25.47
CA THR A 31 10.93 -4.84 -26.65
C THR A 31 9.62 -5.64 -26.50
N HIS A 32 8.49 -4.93 -26.45
CA HIS A 32 7.52 -4.91 -27.55
C HIS A 32 6.42 -3.87 -27.28
N SER A 33 6.35 -2.89 -28.20
CA SER A 33 5.18 -2.06 -28.48
C SER A 33 4.21 -2.84 -29.37
N VAL A 34 2.94 -2.41 -29.42
CA VAL A 34 1.81 -2.73 -30.38
C VAL A 34 0.54 -2.92 -29.55
N HIS A 35 -0.69 -2.59 -29.97
CA HIS A 35 -1.30 -1.66 -30.92
C HIS A 35 -2.81 -1.73 -30.61
N SER A 36 -3.54 -0.65 -30.90
CA SER A 36 -4.97 -0.48 -30.65
C SER A 36 -5.84 -1.47 -31.44
N SER A 37 -6.98 -1.89 -30.88
CA SER A 37 -8.10 -2.45 -31.65
C SER A 37 -9.43 -2.11 -31.01
N LYS A 38 -10.30 -1.45 -31.78
CA LYS A 38 -11.69 -1.12 -31.43
C LYS A 38 -12.60 -2.30 -31.72
N VAL A 39 -13.52 -2.63 -30.82
CA VAL A 39 -14.59 -3.60 -31.05
C VAL A 39 -15.93 -2.87 -31.17
N LYS A 40 -16.66 -3.17 -32.26
CA LYS A 40 -18.05 -2.72 -32.52
C LYS A 40 -19.03 -3.55 -31.70
N LEU A 41 -19.93 -2.89 -30.98
CA LEU A 41 -21.11 -3.52 -30.37
C LEU A 41 -22.30 -3.49 -31.35
N SER A 42 -22.89 -4.65 -31.63
CA SER A 42 -24.19 -4.76 -32.30
C SER A 42 -25.30 -5.04 -31.29
N ARG A 43 -26.50 -4.60 -31.67
CA ARG A 43 -27.72 -4.48 -30.86
C ARG A 43 -28.29 -5.85 -30.45
N LEU A 44 -28.65 -6.00 -29.17
CA LEU A 44 -29.53 -7.05 -28.70
C LEU A 44 -30.82 -6.45 -28.09
N ARG A 45 -31.94 -7.10 -28.41
CA ARG A 45 -33.34 -6.69 -28.25
C ARG A 45 -33.74 -6.51 -26.77
N ARG A 46 -34.40 -5.37 -26.49
CA ARG A 46 -35.08 -5.06 -25.22
C ARG A 46 -36.36 -5.89 -25.09
N THR A 47 -36.51 -6.60 -23.96
CA THR A 47 -37.76 -6.68 -23.19
C THR A 47 -37.49 -7.31 -21.80
N ASN A 48 -37.87 -6.58 -20.76
CA ASN A 48 -38.18 -7.05 -19.39
C ASN A 48 -37.09 -7.72 -18.50
N ILE A 49 -35.81 -7.40 -18.69
CA ILE A 49 -34.73 -7.83 -17.76
C ILE A 49 -34.19 -6.65 -16.92
N CYS A 50 -34.44 -5.40 -17.33
CA CYS A 50 -33.89 -4.22 -16.65
C CYS A 50 -34.45 -3.99 -15.23
N GLY A 51 -35.68 -4.41 -14.93
CA GLY A 51 -36.26 -4.22 -13.59
C GLY A 51 -35.63 -5.11 -12.53
N LEU A 52 -35.22 -6.33 -12.90
CA LEU A 52 -34.67 -7.32 -11.97
C LEU A 52 -33.18 -7.11 -11.71
N ILE A 53 -32.42 -6.66 -12.71
CA ILE A 53 -31.00 -6.33 -12.53
C ILE A 53 -30.83 -5.07 -11.66
N VAL A 54 -31.71 -4.07 -11.77
CA VAL A 54 -31.63 -2.86 -10.94
C VAL A 54 -31.94 -3.16 -9.47
N LEU A 55 -32.86 -4.09 -9.18
CA LEU A 55 -33.18 -4.47 -7.80
C LEU A 55 -32.07 -5.29 -7.12
N VAL A 56 -31.39 -6.17 -7.86
CA VAL A 56 -30.23 -6.93 -7.33
C VAL A 56 -29.02 -6.03 -7.10
N ILE A 57 -28.83 -4.97 -7.91
CA ILE A 57 -27.76 -3.98 -7.68
C ILE A 57 -28.07 -3.07 -6.47
N VAL A 58 -29.35 -2.83 -6.15
CA VAL A 58 -29.74 -2.00 -4.99
C VAL A 58 -29.76 -2.81 -3.67
N LEU A 59 -29.98 -4.13 -3.73
CA LEU A 59 -29.97 -5.01 -2.55
C LEU A 59 -28.63 -5.74 -2.33
N GLY A 60 -27.77 -5.80 -3.34
CA GLY A 60 -26.42 -6.36 -3.26
C GLY A 60 -25.44 -5.39 -2.61
N GLY A 61 -25.60 -5.17 -1.30
CA GLY A 61 -24.56 -4.65 -0.42
C GLY A 61 -24.00 -3.29 -0.81
N HIS A 62 -24.39 -2.26 -0.07
CA HIS A 62 -23.42 -1.25 0.34
C HIS A 62 -22.29 -1.99 1.10
N VAL A 63 -21.33 -2.56 0.36
CA VAL A 63 -20.00 -2.79 0.91
C VAL A 63 -19.48 -1.38 1.11
N ASN A 64 -19.73 -0.85 2.30
CA ASN A 64 -19.00 0.30 2.78
C ASN A 64 -17.56 -0.16 2.89
N ALA A 65 -16.85 -0.14 1.76
CA ALA A 65 -15.40 -0.15 1.72
C ALA A 65 -15.01 1.15 2.43
N SER A 66 -14.90 1.10 3.76
CA SER A 66 -14.35 2.22 4.50
C SER A 66 -12.92 2.35 3.98
N SER A 67 -12.60 3.53 3.45
CA SER A 67 -11.29 3.89 2.90
C SER A 67 -10.28 4.17 4.03
N GLU A 68 -10.34 3.33 5.05
CA GLU A 68 -9.71 3.46 6.35
C GLU A 68 -8.74 2.30 6.55
N LEU A 69 -7.56 2.60 7.10
CA LEU A 69 -6.57 1.56 7.36
C LEU A 69 -7.05 0.67 8.50
N ARG A 70 -7.23 -0.61 8.24
CA ARG A 70 -7.68 -1.59 9.23
C ARG A 70 -6.53 -2.49 9.65
N LEU A 71 -6.33 -2.65 10.96
CA LEU A 71 -5.36 -3.62 11.49
C LEU A 71 -5.75 -5.03 11.03
N GLY A 72 -4.78 -5.84 10.64
CA GLY A 72 -5.00 -7.18 10.07
C GLY A 72 -5.57 -7.19 8.65
N GLY A 73 -5.99 -6.04 8.12
CA GLY A 73 -6.46 -5.90 6.75
C GLY A 73 -5.32 -6.09 5.74
N ALA A 74 -5.58 -6.87 4.70
CA ALA A 74 -4.62 -7.16 3.65
C ALA A 74 -4.49 -6.06 2.61
N ILE A 75 -3.27 -5.91 2.11
CA ILE A 75 -2.86 -4.99 1.05
C ILE A 75 -2.03 -5.77 0.02
N ASN A 76 -2.28 -5.50 -1.25
CA ASN A 76 -1.48 -6.05 -2.34
C ASN A 76 -0.28 -5.14 -2.67
N LEU A 77 0.76 -5.24 -1.84
CA LEU A 77 2.00 -4.46 -2.01
C LEU A 77 2.71 -4.82 -3.32
N PHE A 78 2.82 -6.10 -3.66
CA PHE A 78 3.61 -6.56 -4.81
C PHE A 78 3.02 -6.11 -6.14
N SER A 79 1.70 -6.20 -6.31
CA SER A 79 1.03 -5.73 -7.52
C SER A 79 0.99 -4.19 -7.62
N ARG A 80 1.50 -3.48 -6.61
CA ARG A 80 1.63 -2.02 -6.54
C ARG A 80 3.06 -1.54 -6.34
N TYR A 81 4.04 -2.44 -6.41
CA TYR A 81 5.42 -2.08 -6.13
C TYR A 81 5.95 -1.08 -7.17
N GLY A 82 6.39 0.09 -6.70
CA GLY A 82 6.84 1.20 -7.53
C GLY A 82 5.80 2.32 -7.69
N TYR A 83 4.53 2.00 -7.52
CA TYR A 83 3.40 2.91 -7.73
C TYR A 83 2.36 2.84 -6.60
N LEU A 84 2.72 2.34 -5.42
CA LEU A 84 1.83 2.27 -4.25
C LEU A 84 1.27 3.64 -3.84
N SER A 85 1.96 4.70 -4.24
CA SER A 85 1.48 6.08 -4.07
C SER A 85 0.13 6.33 -4.75
N ILE A 86 -0.31 5.55 -5.75
CA ILE A 86 -1.67 5.67 -6.33
C ILE A 86 -2.77 5.15 -5.38
N SER A 87 -2.46 4.10 -4.64
CA SER A 87 -3.41 3.40 -3.75
C SER A 87 -3.40 4.01 -2.35
N MET A 88 -2.25 4.54 -1.91
CA MET A 88 -2.08 5.14 -0.59
C MET A 88 -1.66 6.61 -0.67
N ARG A 89 -2.30 7.45 0.13
CA ARG A 89 -2.03 8.89 0.18
C ARG A 89 -0.82 9.19 1.07
N VAL A 90 0.37 9.19 0.47
CA VAL A 90 1.65 9.45 1.15
C VAL A 90 2.34 10.75 0.73
N VAL A 91 1.82 11.40 -0.32
CA VAL A 91 2.31 12.67 -0.85
C VAL A 91 1.16 13.66 -0.94
N PRO A 92 1.43 14.98 -0.82
CA PRO A 92 0.42 16.00 -1.05
C PRO A 92 -0.18 15.85 -2.45
N ARG A 93 -1.51 15.91 -2.52
CA ARG A 93 -2.29 15.89 -3.76
C ARG A 93 -3.23 17.07 -3.78
N ASN A 94 -3.39 17.65 -4.98
CA ASN A 94 -4.44 18.61 -5.25
C ASN A 94 -5.68 17.87 -5.75
N ASP A 95 -6.21 16.97 -4.92
CA ASP A 95 -7.45 16.24 -5.19
C ASP A 95 -8.58 16.78 -4.29
N SER A 96 -9.79 16.84 -4.84
CA SER A 96 -10.98 17.36 -4.14
C SER A 96 -11.42 16.46 -2.98
N ASP A 97 -10.99 15.20 -2.99
CA ASP A 97 -11.31 14.22 -1.97
C ASP A 97 -10.17 14.11 -0.96
N SER A 98 -10.33 14.78 0.18
CA SER A 98 -9.40 14.75 1.30
C SER A 98 -9.62 13.56 2.25
N LYS A 99 -10.67 12.76 2.04
CA LYS A 99 -11.17 11.81 3.05
C LYS A 99 -10.44 10.46 3.00
N TRP A 100 -9.99 10.04 1.83
CA TRP A 100 -9.37 8.73 1.67
C TRP A 100 -7.89 8.73 2.08
N LEU A 101 -7.47 7.66 2.78
CA LEU A 101 -6.05 7.37 3.05
C LEU A 101 -5.55 6.19 2.21
N TYR A 102 -6.41 5.19 2.02
CA TYR A 102 -6.18 4.03 1.16
C TYR A 102 -7.42 3.80 0.28
N ARG A 103 -7.25 3.62 -1.04
CA ARG A 103 -8.35 3.54 -2.02
C ARG A 103 -8.78 2.13 -2.38
N GLU A 104 -7.94 1.15 -2.11
CA GLU A 104 -8.22 -0.23 -2.49
C GLU A 104 -8.98 -0.93 -1.37
N PRO A 105 -9.82 -1.93 -1.71
CA PRO A 105 -10.44 -2.76 -0.70
C PRO A 105 -9.36 -3.51 0.08
N THR A 106 -9.53 -3.56 1.40
CA THR A 106 -8.75 -4.45 2.27
C THR A 106 -9.56 -5.71 2.54
N ILE A 107 -8.88 -6.83 2.71
CA ILE A 107 -9.50 -8.13 3.02
C ILE A 107 -9.08 -8.54 4.41
N ASP A 108 -10.03 -9.02 5.20
CA ASP A 108 -9.74 -9.52 6.55
C ASP A 108 -9.13 -10.92 6.43
N ILE A 109 -7.88 -11.07 6.89
CA ILE A 109 -7.11 -12.33 6.80
C ILE A 109 -7.41 -13.27 7.97
N PHE A 110 -7.82 -12.69 9.09
CA PHE A 110 -7.98 -13.37 10.36
C PHE A 110 -9.43 -13.29 10.81
N LYS A 111 -9.94 -14.37 11.39
CA LYS A 111 -11.34 -14.50 11.77
C LYS A 111 -11.72 -13.67 13.01
N ASP A 112 -10.81 -13.55 13.97
CA ASP A 112 -10.98 -12.68 15.15
C ASP A 112 -9.67 -11.96 15.51
N LEU A 113 -9.69 -10.64 15.39
CA LEU A 113 -8.56 -9.76 15.71
C LEU A 113 -8.71 -9.04 17.05
N SER A 114 -9.87 -9.19 17.71
CA SER A 114 -10.23 -8.42 18.91
C SER A 114 -9.24 -8.63 20.04
N THR A 115 -8.67 -9.83 20.13
CA THR A 115 -7.65 -10.21 21.13
C THR A 115 -6.25 -9.68 20.82
N LEU A 116 -5.97 -9.36 19.55
CA LEU A 116 -4.65 -8.89 19.10
C LEU A 116 -4.55 -7.37 19.02
N VAL A 117 -5.66 -6.66 18.83
CA VAL A 117 -5.64 -5.20 18.75
C VAL A 117 -5.25 -4.62 20.11
N LEU A 118 -4.13 -3.92 20.15
CA LEU A 118 -3.72 -3.14 21.30
C LEU A 118 -4.50 -1.83 21.25
N THR A 119 -5.53 -1.73 22.09
CA THR A 119 -6.16 -0.43 22.34
C THR A 119 -5.10 0.48 22.96
N PRO A 120 -4.83 1.66 22.37
CA PRO A 120 -3.94 2.62 23.03
C PRO A 120 -4.53 2.91 24.42
N ALA A 121 -3.74 2.64 25.47
CA ALA A 121 -4.16 2.92 26.84
C ALA A 121 -4.66 4.36 26.88
N SER A 122 -5.90 4.57 27.35
CA SER A 122 -6.50 5.88 27.51
C SER A 122 -5.59 6.71 28.39
N GLN A 123 -4.69 7.48 27.79
CA GLN A 123 -3.89 8.44 28.52
C GLN A 123 -4.84 9.56 28.90
N ASP A 124 -5.26 9.54 30.15
CA ASP A 124 -6.14 10.49 30.88
C ASP A 124 -5.56 11.92 30.95
N ARG A 125 -4.68 12.29 30.02
CA ARG A 125 -4.08 13.62 29.91
C ARG A 125 -4.44 14.17 28.56
N VAL A 126 -5.16 15.28 28.55
CA VAL A 126 -5.41 16.10 27.37
C VAL A 126 -4.06 16.56 26.80
N LYS A 127 -3.47 15.76 25.90
CA LYS A 127 -2.30 16.18 25.12
C LYS A 127 -2.77 17.22 24.12
N VAL A 128 -2.44 18.49 24.37
CA VAL A 128 -2.75 19.61 23.47
C VAL A 128 -2.14 19.40 22.07
N PHE A 129 -1.02 18.67 21.99
CA PHE A 129 -0.37 18.27 20.75
C PHE A 129 0.36 16.93 20.91
N GLU A 130 0.08 15.98 20.02
CA GLU A 130 0.84 14.74 19.88
C GLU A 130 1.38 14.68 18.45
N GLY A 131 2.70 14.72 18.31
CA GLY A 131 3.34 14.91 17.02
C GLY A 131 4.84 14.73 17.10
N ASP A 132 5.48 14.81 15.94
CA ASP A 132 6.93 14.69 15.80
C ASP A 132 7.50 15.83 14.94
N PHE A 133 8.75 16.20 15.23
CA PHE A 133 9.55 17.11 14.43
C PHE A 133 10.85 16.40 14.09
N HIS A 134 11.19 16.34 12.81
CA HIS A 134 12.43 15.76 12.33
C HIS A 134 13.10 16.71 11.33
N MET A 135 14.40 16.87 11.48
CA MET A 135 15.26 17.55 10.52
C MET A 135 16.39 16.59 10.16
N GLU A 136 16.62 16.40 8.87
CA GLU A 136 17.59 15.44 8.37
C GLU A 136 18.39 16.01 7.21
N PHE A 137 19.70 15.84 7.29
CA PHE A 137 20.63 16.16 6.23
C PHE A 137 20.91 14.90 5.42
N CYS A 138 20.73 15.00 4.11
CA CYS A 138 20.82 13.89 3.17
C CYS A 138 21.88 14.22 2.12
N ASP A 139 22.89 13.37 1.97
CA ASP A 139 24.01 13.61 1.03
C ASP A 139 23.61 13.46 -0.44
N ASN A 140 22.47 12.82 -0.70
CA ASN A 140 21.96 12.56 -2.03
C ASN A 140 20.46 12.23 -2.02
N LEU A 141 19.89 12.17 -3.22
CA LEU A 141 18.46 11.91 -3.44
C LEU A 141 17.99 10.58 -2.85
N ARG A 142 18.85 9.55 -2.81
CA ARG A 142 18.49 8.26 -2.22
C ARG A 142 18.28 8.39 -0.71
N GLN A 143 19.19 9.08 -0.01
CA GLN A 143 19.02 9.33 1.42
C GLN A 143 17.79 10.21 1.69
N LEU A 144 17.52 11.20 0.83
CA LEU A 144 16.31 12.02 0.94
C LEU A 144 15.02 11.17 0.85
N LEU A 145 14.94 10.24 -0.11
CA LEU A 145 13.79 9.34 -0.22
C LEU A 145 13.68 8.39 0.97
N GLN A 146 14.81 7.92 1.50
CA GLN A 146 14.83 7.09 2.72
C GLN A 146 14.30 7.88 3.92
N ALA A 147 14.72 9.13 4.10
CA ALA A 147 14.25 10.01 5.16
C ALA A 147 12.75 10.33 5.01
N TYR A 148 12.32 10.70 3.79
CA TYR A 148 10.93 11.04 3.48
C TYR A 148 9.96 9.92 3.84
N PHE A 149 10.32 8.68 3.50
CA PHE A 149 9.50 7.49 3.72
C PHE A 149 9.89 6.67 4.95
N ARG A 150 10.65 7.23 5.90
CA ARG A 150 11.10 6.48 7.09
C ARG A 150 9.96 5.86 7.90
N GLY A 151 8.79 6.50 7.93
CA GLY A 151 7.60 5.98 8.62
C GLY A 151 7.02 4.71 7.99
N PHE A 152 7.47 4.30 6.81
CA PHE A 152 6.93 3.12 6.10
C PHE A 152 7.90 1.94 6.22
N ASN A 153 7.40 0.84 6.75
CA ASN A 153 8.15 -0.40 6.86
C ASN A 153 7.32 -1.55 6.28
N PHE A 154 7.93 -2.31 5.39
CA PHE A 154 7.31 -3.46 4.74
C PHE A 154 8.24 -4.64 4.97
N GLU A 155 7.72 -5.71 5.57
CA GLU A 155 8.49 -6.92 5.80
C GLU A 155 9.11 -7.42 4.49
N ARG A 156 10.36 -7.88 4.56
CA ARG A 156 11.14 -8.38 3.41
C ARG A 156 11.42 -7.37 2.30
N LEU A 157 11.24 -6.08 2.56
CA LEU A 157 11.65 -5.04 1.64
C LEU A 157 12.70 -4.12 2.24
N ASP A 158 13.94 -4.26 1.77
CA ASP A 158 15.09 -3.46 2.25
C ASP A 158 14.96 -1.96 1.94
N ARG A 159 14.13 -1.59 0.96
CA ARG A 159 13.98 -0.21 0.48
C ARG A 159 12.50 0.17 0.37
N PRO A 160 11.79 0.39 1.50
CA PRO A 160 10.36 0.69 1.52
C PRO A 160 9.95 1.87 0.63
N TRP A 161 10.79 2.91 0.57
CA TRP A 161 10.59 4.09 -0.29
C TRP A 161 10.40 3.73 -1.77
N ARG A 162 11.01 2.65 -2.28
CA ARG A 162 10.87 2.22 -3.67
C ARG A 162 9.47 1.72 -4.01
N ALA A 163 8.72 1.20 -3.03
CA ALA A 163 7.34 0.80 -3.27
C ALA A 163 6.47 1.99 -3.71
N PHE A 164 6.81 3.21 -3.29
CA PHE A 164 6.10 4.43 -3.63
C PHE A 164 6.67 5.16 -4.83
N SER A 165 7.99 5.31 -4.86
CA SER A 165 8.69 6.22 -5.78
C SER A 165 9.33 5.51 -6.96
N GLY A 166 9.29 4.18 -7.02
CA GLY A 166 9.99 3.40 -8.05
C GLY A 166 9.55 3.73 -9.48
N SER A 167 8.31 4.16 -9.67
CA SER A 167 7.74 4.54 -10.96
C SER A 167 7.59 6.06 -11.13
N TRP A 168 8.07 6.87 -10.18
CA TRP A 168 8.03 8.32 -10.33
C TRP A 168 8.99 8.78 -11.43
N SER A 169 8.49 9.62 -12.33
CA SER A 169 9.36 10.37 -13.24
C SER A 169 10.17 11.41 -12.48
N ARG A 170 11.26 11.92 -13.07
CA ARG A 170 12.06 13.00 -12.48
C ARG A 170 11.22 14.23 -12.14
N SER A 171 10.33 14.63 -13.05
CA SER A 171 9.42 15.75 -12.83
C SER A 171 8.36 15.45 -11.75
N GLY A 172 7.84 14.23 -11.71
CA GLY A 172 6.91 13.78 -10.67
C GLY A 172 7.56 13.81 -9.28
N MET A 173 8.79 13.32 -9.18
CA MET A 173 9.56 13.34 -7.94
C MET A 173 9.83 14.77 -7.45
N ALA A 174 10.29 15.66 -8.34
CA ALA A 174 10.48 17.08 -8.05
C ALA A 174 9.20 17.72 -7.49
N LYS A 175 8.06 17.45 -8.14
CA LYS A 175 6.75 17.93 -7.72
C LYS A 175 6.33 17.39 -6.35
N HIS A 176 6.53 16.10 -6.08
CA HIS A 176 6.18 15.48 -4.80
C HIS A 176 7.04 15.98 -3.64
N LEU A 177 8.32 16.29 -3.92
CA LEU A 177 9.27 16.81 -2.94
C LEU A 177 9.21 18.34 -2.78
N GLY A 178 8.57 19.05 -3.72
CA GLY A 178 8.45 20.50 -3.69
C GLY A 178 9.74 21.24 -4.09
N ILE A 179 10.57 20.64 -4.95
CA ILE A 179 11.85 21.20 -5.42
C ILE A 179 11.88 21.30 -6.95
N ASN A 180 12.84 22.05 -7.50
CA ASN A 180 13.03 22.12 -8.94
C ASN A 180 13.51 20.77 -9.50
N SER A 181 13.11 20.43 -10.73
CA SER A 181 13.53 19.19 -11.40
C SER A 181 15.03 19.13 -11.69
N SER A 182 15.71 20.29 -11.80
CA SER A 182 17.18 20.36 -11.90
C SER A 182 17.87 19.71 -10.70
N TYR A 183 17.27 19.82 -9.51
CA TYR A 183 17.80 19.25 -8.27
C TYR A 183 17.51 17.76 -8.11
N ILE A 184 16.84 17.11 -9.06
CA ILE A 184 16.67 15.65 -9.07
C ILE A 184 17.85 14.96 -9.78
N THR A 185 18.49 15.66 -10.72
CA THR A 185 19.62 15.13 -11.48
C THR A 185 20.87 15.94 -11.20
N GLY A 186 21.66 15.47 -10.24
CA GLY A 186 22.93 16.06 -9.87
C GLY A 186 23.44 15.53 -8.54
N HIS A 187 24.56 16.09 -8.09
CA HIS A 187 25.13 15.83 -6.78
C HIS A 187 24.75 17.00 -5.86
N TYR A 188 23.57 16.88 -5.24
CA TYR A 188 23.06 17.86 -4.29
C TYR A 188 22.89 17.21 -2.93
N CYS A 189 23.13 18.00 -1.89
CA CYS A 189 22.70 17.67 -0.55
C CYS A 189 21.31 18.24 -0.32
N TYR A 190 20.56 17.63 0.61
CA TYR A 190 19.20 18.05 0.92
C TYR A 190 19.00 18.13 2.42
N VAL A 191 18.20 19.09 2.86
CA VAL A 191 17.56 19.07 4.17
C VAL A 191 16.11 18.67 3.99
N LEU A 192 15.70 17.64 4.72
CA LEU A 192 14.30 17.33 4.93
C LEU A 192 13.88 17.84 6.30
N VAL A 193 12.85 18.69 6.34
CA VAL A 193 12.14 19.04 7.56
C VAL A 193 10.76 18.43 7.51
N ARG A 194 10.41 17.64 8.52
CA ARG A 194 9.08 17.03 8.69
C ARG A 194 8.50 17.47 10.03
N VAL A 195 7.26 17.95 9.98
CA VAL A 195 6.44 18.20 11.17
C VAL A 195 5.16 17.40 11.04
N ALA A 196 4.86 16.54 11.99
CA ALA A 196 3.62 15.76 11.97
C ALA A 196 2.79 15.98 13.22
N ARG A 197 1.47 15.94 13.04
CA ARG A 197 0.47 15.88 14.10
C ARG A 197 -0.28 14.57 13.95
N HIS A 198 -0.10 13.67 14.90
CA HIS A 198 -0.79 12.39 14.94
C HIS A 198 -2.25 12.59 15.34
N ARG A 199 -3.13 11.79 14.74
CA ARG A 199 -4.58 11.81 15.02
C ARG A 199 -5.06 10.47 15.53
N GLU A 200 -4.58 9.41 14.89
CA GLU A 200 -5.04 8.06 15.16
C GLU A 200 -3.85 7.11 15.01
N SER A 201 -3.83 6.09 15.86
CA SER A 201 -2.85 5.02 15.78
C SER A 201 -3.49 3.70 16.14
N GLY A 202 -3.19 2.67 15.37
CA GLY A 202 -3.54 1.29 15.67
C GLY A 202 -2.28 0.44 15.72
N ARG A 203 -2.27 -0.55 16.59
CA ARG A 203 -1.23 -1.58 16.63
C ARG A 203 -1.85 -2.91 17.03
N MET A 204 -1.41 -3.98 16.39
CA MET A 204 -1.71 -5.34 16.83
C MET A 204 -0.48 -6.01 17.46
N GLN A 205 -0.73 -6.97 18.35
CA GLN A 205 0.29 -7.89 18.83
C GLN A 205 0.84 -8.74 17.67
N PRO A 206 2.08 -9.23 17.76
CA PRO A 206 2.58 -10.21 16.82
C PRO A 206 1.62 -11.41 16.72
N VAL A 207 1.31 -11.80 15.48
CA VAL A 207 0.41 -12.92 15.24
C VAL A 207 1.11 -14.24 15.60
N GLY A 208 0.56 -14.98 16.56
CA GLY A 208 0.97 -16.34 16.93
C GLY A 208 0.53 -17.39 15.90
N ASP A 209 0.94 -18.64 16.07
CA ASP A 209 0.58 -19.74 15.16
C ASP A 209 -0.82 -20.30 15.43
N ASP A 210 -1.42 -19.88 16.53
CA ASP A 210 -2.74 -20.23 17.05
C ASP A 210 -3.89 -19.40 16.48
N ILE A 211 -3.61 -18.34 15.71
CA ILE A 211 -4.68 -17.54 15.13
C ILE A 211 -5.36 -18.25 13.96
N GLU A 212 -6.68 -18.21 13.96
CA GLU A 212 -7.48 -18.73 12.84
C GLU A 212 -7.51 -17.72 11.69
N LEU A 213 -7.24 -18.23 10.49
CA LEU A 213 -7.48 -17.52 9.24
C LEU A 213 -8.98 -17.46 8.95
N ASP A 214 -9.37 -16.47 8.18
CA ASP A 214 -10.67 -16.48 7.53
C ASP A 214 -10.82 -17.73 6.63
N GLU A 215 -12.03 -18.28 6.53
CA GLU A 215 -12.28 -19.54 5.82
C GLU A 215 -11.95 -19.46 4.33
N GLU A 216 -12.21 -18.32 3.67
CA GLU A 216 -11.88 -18.15 2.26
C GLU A 216 -10.37 -18.07 2.05
N VAL A 217 -9.70 -17.38 2.97
CA VAL A 217 -8.25 -17.22 2.97
C VAL A 217 -7.55 -18.56 3.24
N ALA A 218 -8.05 -19.34 4.20
CA ALA A 218 -7.55 -20.67 4.51
C ALA A 218 -7.68 -21.62 3.31
N ARG A 219 -8.84 -21.61 2.62
CA ARG A 219 -9.03 -22.40 1.39
C ARG A 219 -8.08 -21.95 0.29
N GLY A 220 -8.01 -20.65 0.01
CA GLY A 220 -7.11 -20.10 -1.01
C GLY A 220 -5.65 -20.43 -0.73
N THR A 221 -5.26 -20.56 0.54
CA THR A 221 -3.92 -20.96 0.96
C THR A 221 -3.61 -22.41 0.62
N ASN A 222 -4.57 -23.30 0.85
CA ASN A 222 -4.43 -24.73 0.52
C ASN A 222 -4.37 -24.96 -1.00
N ASP A 223 -4.91 -24.03 -1.79
CA ASP A 223 -4.86 -24.08 -3.26
C ASP A 223 -3.53 -23.57 -3.84
N VAL A 224 -2.64 -22.99 -3.04
CA VAL A 224 -1.34 -22.50 -3.52
C VAL A 224 -0.36 -23.65 -3.69
N ILE A 225 0.21 -23.76 -4.89
CA ILE A 225 1.23 -24.76 -5.22
C ILE A 225 2.60 -24.07 -5.19
N PRO A 226 3.50 -24.42 -4.23
CA PRO A 226 4.82 -23.80 -4.16
C PRO A 226 5.60 -23.98 -5.46
N GLY A 227 6.11 -22.87 -6.00
CA GLY A 227 6.86 -22.87 -7.27
C GLY A 227 6.01 -22.70 -8.53
N ASP A 228 4.68 -22.82 -8.43
CA ASP A 228 3.78 -22.42 -9.51
C ASP A 228 3.44 -20.93 -9.39
N GLU A 229 3.95 -20.14 -10.34
CA GLU A 229 3.71 -18.69 -10.39
C GLU A 229 2.23 -18.35 -10.53
N ALA A 230 1.46 -19.16 -11.25
CA ALA A 230 0.06 -18.85 -11.52
C ALA A 230 -0.79 -18.95 -10.25
N SER A 231 -0.64 -20.04 -9.47
CA SER A 231 -1.34 -20.20 -8.19
C SER A 231 -0.93 -19.13 -7.16
N VAL A 232 0.37 -18.82 -7.05
CA VAL A 232 0.86 -17.77 -6.14
C VAL A 232 0.35 -16.39 -6.56
N SER A 233 0.39 -16.07 -7.86
CA SER A 233 -0.12 -14.80 -8.40
C SER A 233 -1.63 -14.66 -8.17
N HIS A 234 -2.38 -15.75 -8.36
CA HIS A 234 -3.81 -15.79 -8.09
C HIS A 234 -4.09 -15.50 -6.62
N PHE A 235 -3.40 -16.18 -5.69
CA PHE A 235 -3.55 -15.93 -4.26
C PHE A 235 -3.27 -14.46 -3.89
N ILE A 236 -2.15 -13.90 -4.34
CA ILE A 236 -1.77 -12.50 -4.05
C ILE A 236 -2.80 -11.51 -4.61
N LYS A 237 -3.36 -11.77 -5.79
CA LYS A 237 -4.40 -10.91 -6.39
C LYS A 237 -5.70 -10.99 -5.61
N SER A 238 -6.05 -12.18 -5.12
CA SER A 238 -7.31 -12.43 -4.41
C SER A 238 -7.28 -11.96 -2.97
N PHE A 239 -6.18 -12.16 -2.24
CA PHE A 239 -6.11 -11.92 -0.79
C PHE A 239 -5.08 -10.86 -0.38
N GLY A 240 -4.23 -10.39 -1.29
CA GLY A 240 -3.15 -9.46 -0.98
C GLY A 240 -1.83 -10.15 -0.66
N SER A 241 -0.76 -9.36 -0.49
CA SER A 241 0.57 -9.87 -0.21
C SER A 241 1.01 -9.62 1.23
N HIS A 242 0.45 -8.60 1.88
CA HIS A 242 0.84 -8.18 3.22
C HIS A 242 -0.40 -7.79 4.02
N TYR A 243 -0.32 -7.76 5.35
CA TYR A 243 -1.36 -7.21 6.21
C TYR A 243 -0.82 -6.09 7.09
N ILE A 244 -1.71 -5.19 7.51
CA ILE A 244 -1.36 -4.03 8.34
C ILE A 244 -1.18 -4.45 9.81
N VAL A 245 0.00 -4.25 10.37
CA VAL A 245 0.29 -4.54 11.79
C VAL A 245 0.17 -3.31 12.67
N SER A 246 0.57 -2.17 12.14
CA SER A 246 0.42 -0.91 12.87
C SER A 246 0.40 0.26 11.91
N TYR A 247 -0.29 1.31 12.31
CA TYR A 247 -0.29 2.55 11.59
C TYR A 247 -0.37 3.74 12.55
N THR A 248 0.05 4.89 12.05
CA THR A 248 -0.21 6.19 12.67
C THR A 248 -0.61 7.16 11.57
N THR A 249 -1.83 7.66 11.63
CA THR A 249 -2.38 8.63 10.68
C THR A 249 -2.39 10.03 11.29
N GLY A 250 -2.50 11.03 10.44
CA GLY A 250 -2.49 12.42 10.86
C GLY A 250 -2.00 13.35 9.75
N ASN A 251 -1.89 14.62 10.10
CA ASN A 251 -1.39 15.63 9.18
C ASN A 251 0.12 15.69 9.26
N SER A 252 0.78 15.84 8.12
CA SER A 252 2.23 16.04 8.08
C SER A 252 2.56 17.15 7.10
N LEU A 253 3.48 18.03 7.48
CA LEU A 253 4.10 19.01 6.61
C LEU A 253 5.53 18.54 6.33
N TYR A 254 5.91 18.56 5.06
CA TYR A 254 7.24 18.24 4.59
C TYR A 254 7.78 19.45 3.84
N GLN A 255 9.02 19.85 4.17
CA GLN A 255 9.77 20.85 3.44
C GLN A 255 11.11 20.25 3.05
N VAL A 256 11.42 20.28 1.76
CA VAL A 256 12.74 19.93 1.25
C VAL A 256 13.46 21.21 0.83
N ARG A 257 14.76 21.28 1.12
CA ARG A 257 15.66 22.32 0.65
C ARG A 257 16.96 21.69 0.15
N GLU A 258 17.46 22.17 -0.96
CA GLU A 258 18.82 21.92 -1.43
C GLU A 258 19.85 22.70 -0.59
N ILE A 259 21.04 22.14 -0.43
CA ILE A 259 22.23 22.81 0.15
C ILE A 259 23.38 22.69 -0.84
#